data_AF-A0A2K5LCK9-F1
#
_entry.id   AF-A0A2K5LCK9-F1
#
_cell.length_a   1.000
_cell.length_b   1.000
_cell.length_c   1.000
_cell.angle_alpha   90.00
_cell.angle_beta   90.00
_cell.angle_gamma   90.00
#
_symmetry.space_group_name_H-M   'P 1'
#
loop_
_entity.id
_entity.type
_entity.pdbx_description
1 polymer ?
#
loop_
_entity_poly.entity_id
_entity_poly.type
_entity_poly.pdbx_seq_one_letter_code
_entity_poly.pdbx_strand_id
1 'polypeptide(L)'
;MQFSFQQGGWGASLADKLVRKCDVLNRGFSGYNTRWAKIILPRLIRKGNSLDIPVAVTIFFGANDSALKDENPKQHIPLEEYAANLKSMVQYLKSVDIPENRVILITPTPLCETAWEKECIIQGCKLNRLNSVVGEYANACLQVAQDCGTDVLDLWTLMQ
;
A
#
# COMPACT_ATOMS: atom_id res chain seq x y z
N MET A 1 1.66 -1.22 7.77
CA MET A 1 2.69 -0.24 7.33
C MET A 1 3.23 0.62 8.47
N GLN A 2 2.42 1.33 9.27
CA GLN A 2 2.92 2.19 10.37
C GLN A 2 3.87 1.47 11.34
N PHE A 3 3.60 0.19 11.61
CA PHE A 3 4.39 -0.63 12.52
C PHE A 3 5.61 -1.31 11.88
N SER A 4 5.97 -0.99 10.63
CA SER A 4 7.07 -1.67 9.93
C SER A 4 8.45 -1.47 10.57
N PHE A 5 8.60 -0.49 11.46
CA PHE A 5 9.84 -0.21 12.20
C PHE A 5 9.83 -0.75 13.65
N GLN A 6 8.77 -1.46 14.06
CA GLN A 6 8.78 -2.17 15.34
C GLN A 6 9.80 -3.32 15.31
N GLN A 7 10.12 -3.89 16.48
CA GLN A 7 11.01 -5.05 16.59
C GLN A 7 10.51 -6.19 15.71
N GLY A 8 11.37 -6.70 14.82
CA GLY A 8 11.01 -7.73 13.83
C GLY A 8 10.26 -7.22 12.59
N GLY A 9 10.00 -5.92 12.49
CA GLY A 9 9.32 -5.30 11.35
C GLY A 9 10.22 -5.20 10.12
N TRP A 10 9.63 -5.41 8.94
CA TRP A 10 10.36 -5.43 7.67
C TRP A 10 11.02 -4.09 7.30
N GLY A 11 10.47 -2.96 7.75
CA GLY A 11 11.03 -1.63 7.50
C GLY A 11 12.35 -1.42 8.26
N ALA A 12 12.42 -1.89 9.50
CA ALA A 12 13.68 -1.91 10.27
C ALA A 12 14.71 -2.84 9.62
N SER A 13 14.30 -4.05 9.21
CA SER A 13 15.19 -4.99 8.52
C SER A 13 15.69 -4.46 7.17
N LEU A 14 14.86 -3.71 6.44
CA LEU A 14 15.26 -3.08 5.20
C LEU A 14 16.24 -1.92 5.44
N ALA A 15 15.97 -1.10 6.46
CA ALA A 15 16.87 -0.01 6.86
C ALA A 15 18.26 -0.55 7.26
N ASP A 16 18.31 -1.62 8.06
CA ASP A 16 19.56 -2.29 8.45
C ASP A 16 20.35 -2.79 7.23
N LYS A 17 19.70 -3.44 6.27
CA LYS A 17 20.33 -3.93 5.02
C LYS A 17 20.82 -2.81 4.10
N LEU A 18 20.20 -1.64 4.17
CA LEU A 18 20.51 -0.47 3.33
C LEU A 18 21.33 0.59 4.06
N VAL A 19 21.82 0.28 5.26
CA VAL A 19 22.75 1.13 6.02
C VAL A 19 23.88 1.62 5.10
N ARG A 20 24.09 2.93 5.13
CA ARG A 20 25.08 3.67 4.32
C ARG A 20 24.85 3.66 2.80
N LYS A 21 23.68 3.22 2.32
CA LYS A 21 23.27 3.28 0.90
C LYS A 21 22.11 4.24 0.67
N CYS A 22 21.07 4.15 1.49
CA CYS A 22 19.96 5.09 1.49
C CYS A 22 19.17 5.04 2.80
N ASP A 23 18.41 6.09 3.07
CA ASP A 23 17.47 6.13 4.19
C ASP A 23 16.15 5.46 3.82
N VAL A 24 15.56 4.73 4.77
CA VAL A 24 14.23 4.13 4.63
C VAL A 24 13.23 4.95 5.44
N LEU A 25 12.31 5.63 4.76
CA LEU A 25 11.33 6.49 5.39
C LEU A 25 9.94 5.84 5.40
N ASN A 26 9.35 5.66 6.59
CA ASN A 26 7.97 5.19 6.70
C ASN A 26 6.98 6.35 6.59
N ARG A 27 6.14 6.31 5.55
CA ARG A 27 5.00 7.24 5.37
C ARG A 27 3.65 6.54 5.38
N GLY A 28 3.59 5.32 5.92
CA GLY A 28 2.37 4.54 6.04
C GLY A 28 1.63 4.84 7.35
N PHE A 29 0.31 4.96 7.25
CA PHE A 29 -0.58 5.26 8.37
C PHE A 29 -1.51 4.07 8.61
N SER A 30 -1.67 3.66 9.87
CA SER A 30 -2.56 2.55 10.21
C SER A 30 -4.00 2.87 9.84
N GLY A 31 -4.71 1.89 9.27
CA GLY A 31 -6.10 2.03 8.86
C GLY A 31 -6.34 2.82 7.56
N TYR A 32 -5.32 3.39 6.93
CA TYR A 32 -5.52 4.22 5.73
C TYR A 32 -5.82 3.41 4.47
N ASN A 33 -6.73 3.91 3.62
CA ASN A 33 -7.03 3.46 2.27
C ASN A 33 -6.47 4.42 1.21
N THR A 34 -6.67 4.08 -0.07
CA THR A 34 -6.12 4.84 -1.20
C THR A 34 -6.71 6.25 -1.38
N ARG A 35 -7.94 6.52 -0.92
CA ARG A 35 -8.51 7.89 -0.95
C ARG A 35 -7.69 8.84 -0.10
N TRP A 36 -7.35 8.44 1.13
CA TRP A 36 -6.53 9.28 2.01
C TRP A 36 -5.08 9.34 1.55
N ALA A 37 -4.54 8.23 1.02
CA ALA A 37 -3.19 8.20 0.47
C ALA A 37 -3.01 9.24 -0.64
N LYS A 38 -3.97 9.33 -1.58
CA LYS A 38 -3.96 10.31 -2.67
C LYS A 38 -3.93 11.76 -2.19
N ILE A 39 -4.60 12.06 -1.08
CA ILE A 39 -4.64 13.40 -0.47
C ILE A 39 -3.31 13.75 0.22
N ILE A 40 -2.65 12.76 0.83
CA ILE A 40 -1.46 12.98 1.63
C ILE A 40 -0.18 12.93 0.80
N LEU A 41 -0.15 12.14 -0.27
CA LEU A 41 1.04 11.95 -1.11
C LEU A 41 1.69 13.28 -1.55
N PRO A 42 0.95 14.31 -2.02
CA PRO A 42 1.53 15.61 -2.39
C PRO A 42 2.06 16.45 -1.23
N ARG A 43 1.80 16.04 0.02
CA ARG A 43 2.37 16.66 1.22
C ARG A 43 3.67 15.96 1.65
N LEU A 44 3.82 14.69 1.29
CA LEU A 44 4.96 13.86 1.66
C LEU A 44 6.11 13.97 0.66
N ILE A 45 5.77 13.93 -0.63
CA ILE A 45 6.70 13.98 -1.74
C ILE A 45 6.24 15.13 -2.61
N ARG A 46 7.10 16.13 -2.78
CA ARG A 46 6.84 17.34 -3.55
C ARG A 46 7.96 17.52 -4.56
N LYS A 47 7.66 18.20 -5.66
CA LYS A 47 8.69 18.71 -6.54
C LYS A 47 9.61 19.66 -5.75
N GLY A 48 10.88 19.32 -5.63
CA GLY A 48 11.85 20.03 -4.80
C GLY A 48 13.25 20.04 -5.41
N ASN A 49 14.21 20.64 -4.69
CA ASN A 49 15.61 20.67 -5.13
C ASN A 49 16.18 19.23 -5.14
N SER A 50 17.02 18.93 -6.13
CA SER A 50 17.45 17.58 -6.55
C SER A 50 18.09 16.68 -5.48
N LEU A 51 18.39 17.19 -4.28
CA LEU A 51 19.11 16.48 -3.23
C LEU A 51 18.26 15.45 -2.47
N ASP A 52 16.92 15.53 -2.55
CA ASP A 52 16.00 14.66 -1.78
C ASP A 52 15.10 13.76 -2.67
N ILE A 53 15.47 13.52 -3.93
CA ILE A 53 14.67 12.66 -4.82
C ILE A 53 14.79 11.20 -4.36
N PRO A 54 13.68 10.51 -4.04
CA PRO A 54 13.73 9.12 -3.62
C PRO A 54 14.36 8.22 -4.69
N VAL A 55 15.26 7.32 -4.27
CA VAL A 55 15.82 6.27 -5.12
C VAL A 55 14.78 5.22 -5.49
N ALA A 56 13.79 5.00 -4.63
CA ALA A 56 12.62 4.16 -4.86
C ALA A 56 11.45 4.63 -3.98
N VAL A 57 10.22 4.40 -4.43
CA VAL A 57 8.98 4.62 -3.68
C VAL A 57 8.16 3.35 -3.72
N THR A 58 7.73 2.86 -2.54
CA THR A 58 6.80 1.74 -2.46
C THR A 58 5.39 2.24 -2.19
N ILE A 59 4.41 1.74 -2.93
CA ILE A 59 2.98 1.97 -2.68
C ILE A 59 2.36 0.64 -2.27
N PHE A 60 1.95 0.54 -1.00
CA PHE A 60 1.44 -0.70 -0.42
C PHE A 60 0.08 -0.45 0.26
N PHE A 61 -0.98 -0.56 -0.55
CA PHE A 61 -2.39 -0.37 -0.17
C PHE A 61 -3.25 -1.48 -0.78
N GLY A 62 -4.50 -1.61 -0.32
CA GLY A 62 -5.43 -2.63 -0.81
C GLY A 62 -6.11 -3.40 0.31
N ALA A 63 -5.38 -3.73 1.38
CA ALA A 63 -5.95 -4.49 2.50
C ALA A 63 -7.07 -3.71 3.22
N ASN A 64 -6.93 -2.39 3.38
CA ASN A 64 -8.00 -1.59 4.00
C ASN A 64 -9.14 -1.32 3.01
N ASP A 65 -8.79 -0.98 1.77
CA ASP A 65 -9.68 -0.74 0.65
C ASP A 65 -10.65 -1.90 0.39
N SER A 66 -10.15 -3.15 0.55
CA SER A 66 -10.91 -4.39 0.39
C SER A 66 -11.87 -4.72 1.55
N ALA A 67 -12.07 -3.79 2.49
CA ALA A 67 -13.13 -3.93 3.47
C ALA A 67 -14.48 -4.18 2.80
N LEU A 68 -15.32 -5.00 3.40
CA LEU A 68 -16.70 -5.21 2.97
C LEU A 68 -17.48 -3.92 3.15
N LYS A 69 -18.15 -3.47 2.09
CA LYS A 69 -18.84 -2.17 2.03
C LYS A 69 -19.84 -1.99 3.19
N ASP A 70 -20.63 -3.02 3.47
CA ASP A 70 -21.71 -2.93 4.45
C ASP A 70 -21.22 -3.07 5.90
N GLU A 71 -20.07 -3.72 6.11
CA GLU A 71 -19.50 -3.95 7.45
C GLU A 71 -18.50 -2.85 7.86
N ASN A 72 -17.76 -2.28 6.90
CA ASN A 72 -16.79 -1.22 7.17
C ASN A 72 -16.69 -0.22 6.00
N PRO A 73 -17.73 0.61 5.81
CA PRO A 73 -17.79 1.58 4.71
C PRO A 73 -16.73 2.69 4.84
N LYS A 74 -16.17 2.91 6.04
CA LYS A 74 -15.13 3.92 6.27
C LYS A 74 -13.84 3.57 5.54
N GLN A 75 -13.48 2.29 5.50
CA GLN A 75 -12.25 1.84 4.85
C GLN A 75 -12.50 1.37 3.42
N HIS A 76 -13.70 0.85 3.11
CA HIS A 76 -14.05 0.33 1.80
C HIS A 76 -13.87 1.36 0.67
N ILE A 77 -13.16 0.95 -0.38
CA ILE A 77 -13.01 1.68 -1.64
C ILE A 77 -13.43 0.75 -2.78
N PRO A 78 -14.39 1.12 -3.65
CA PRO A 78 -14.75 0.30 -4.80
C PRO A 78 -13.53 -0.08 -5.67
N LEU A 79 -13.50 -1.30 -6.21
CA LEU A 79 -12.33 -1.85 -6.90
C LEU A 79 -11.82 -0.96 -8.06
N GLU A 80 -12.73 -0.43 -8.87
CA GLU A 80 -12.41 0.51 -9.95
C GLU A 80 -11.76 1.80 -9.42
N GLU A 81 -12.27 2.32 -8.30
CA GLU A 81 -11.72 3.53 -7.67
C GLU A 81 -10.35 3.25 -7.05
N TYR A 82 -10.16 2.07 -6.43
CA TYR A 82 -8.86 1.64 -5.93
C TYR A 82 -7.82 1.64 -7.06
N ALA A 83 -8.14 1.01 -8.20
CA ALA A 83 -7.25 0.97 -9.35
C ALA A 83 -6.97 2.38 -9.90
N ALA A 84 -7.99 3.24 -10.02
CA ALA A 84 -7.83 4.62 -10.45
C ALA A 84 -6.98 5.45 -9.48
N ASN A 85 -7.11 5.22 -8.17
CA ASN A 85 -6.32 5.89 -7.14
C ASN A 85 -4.85 5.47 -7.23
N LEU A 86 -4.55 4.19 -7.42
CA LEU A 86 -3.18 3.71 -7.64
C LEU A 86 -2.56 4.37 -8.88
N LYS A 87 -3.26 4.35 -10.03
CA LYS A 87 -2.83 5.02 -11.28
C LYS A 87 -2.54 6.50 -11.04
N SER A 88 -3.43 7.19 -10.32
CA SER A 88 -3.26 8.61 -9.99
C SER A 88 -2.02 8.87 -9.12
N MET A 89 -1.72 8.00 -8.16
CA MET A 89 -0.53 8.13 -7.32
C MET A 89 0.76 7.93 -8.12
N VAL A 90 0.80 6.94 -9.03
CA VAL A 90 1.95 6.74 -9.93
C VAL A 90 2.15 7.96 -10.84
N GLN A 91 1.08 8.46 -11.46
CA GLN A 91 1.13 9.65 -12.31
C GLN A 91 1.58 10.90 -11.54
N TYR A 92 1.14 11.04 -10.29
CA TYR A 92 1.60 12.13 -9.43
C TYR A 92 3.11 12.04 -9.16
N LEU A 93 3.62 10.85 -8.80
CA LEU A 93 5.05 10.63 -8.57
C LEU A 93 5.87 10.99 -9.82
N LYS A 94 5.40 10.58 -11.00
CA LYS A 94 6.01 10.99 -12.28
C LYS A 94 6.05 12.51 -12.47
N SER A 95 4.97 13.21 -12.10
CA SER A 95 4.88 14.67 -12.23
C SER A 95 5.85 15.44 -11.33
N VAL A 96 6.35 14.80 -10.27
CA VAL A 96 7.35 15.33 -9.33
C VAL A 96 8.73 14.69 -9.51
N ASP A 97 9.03 14.27 -10.74
CA ASP A 97 10.34 13.79 -11.20
C ASP A 97 10.79 12.44 -10.60
N ILE A 98 9.83 11.60 -10.17
CA ILE A 98 10.07 10.21 -9.80
C ILE A 98 9.59 9.31 -10.94
N PRO A 99 10.50 8.75 -11.76
CA PRO A 99 10.13 7.91 -12.90
C PRO A 99 9.45 6.61 -12.43
N GLU A 100 8.61 6.05 -13.30
CA GLU A 100 7.78 4.87 -13.01
C GLU A 100 8.59 3.64 -12.61
N ASN A 101 9.80 3.49 -13.17
CA ASN A 101 10.72 2.41 -12.82
C ASN A 101 11.37 2.54 -11.43
N ARG A 102 11.09 3.62 -10.69
CA ARG A 102 11.43 3.76 -9.26
C ARG A 102 10.22 3.58 -8.36
N VAL A 103 9.04 3.39 -8.93
CA VAL A 103 7.83 3.10 -8.18
C VAL A 103 7.63 1.60 -8.15
N ILE A 104 7.43 1.05 -6.96
CA ILE A 104 7.16 -0.37 -6.74
C ILE A 104 5.78 -0.47 -6.11
N LEU A 105 4.81 -1.02 -6.84
CA LEU A 105 3.53 -1.39 -6.25
C LEU A 105 3.69 -2.69 -5.45
N ILE A 106 3.02 -2.80 -4.32
CA ILE A 106 3.03 -4.02 -3.51
C ILE A 106 1.60 -4.48 -3.33
N THR A 107 1.30 -5.71 -3.75
CA THR A 107 -0.04 -6.27 -3.63
C THR A 107 -0.41 -6.48 -2.15
N PRO A 108 -1.68 -6.29 -1.74
CA PRO A 108 -2.11 -6.65 -0.39
C PRO A 108 -1.83 -8.13 -0.11
N THR A 109 -1.36 -8.43 1.10
CA THR A 109 -1.06 -9.80 1.52
C THR A 109 -2.34 -10.61 1.74
N PRO A 110 -2.28 -11.95 1.63
CA PRO A 110 -3.40 -12.80 1.99
C PRO A 110 -3.85 -12.55 3.44
N LEU A 111 -5.16 -12.64 3.64
CA LEU A 111 -5.82 -12.43 4.92
C LEU A 111 -6.17 -13.79 5.54
N CYS A 112 -5.65 -14.05 6.74
CA CYS A 112 -6.18 -15.12 7.57
C CYS A 112 -7.50 -14.66 8.20
N GLU A 113 -8.64 -15.05 7.62
CA GLU A 113 -9.97 -14.62 8.06
C GLU A 113 -10.23 -14.96 9.53
N THR A 114 -9.85 -16.17 9.99
CA THR A 114 -10.02 -16.58 11.39
C THR A 114 -9.22 -15.72 12.37
N ALA A 115 -8.00 -15.31 12.00
CA ALA A 115 -7.20 -14.42 12.84
C ALA A 115 -7.78 -13.00 12.84
N TRP A 116 -8.23 -12.54 11.68
CA TRP A 116 -8.82 -11.21 11.53
C TRP A 116 -10.18 -11.07 12.22
N GLU A 117 -11.01 -12.12 12.21
CA GLU A 117 -12.28 -12.16 12.93
C GLU A 117 -12.08 -11.95 14.43
N LYS A 118 -11.07 -12.61 15.02
CA LYS A 118 -10.72 -12.43 16.45
C LYS A 118 -10.41 -10.97 16.77
N GLU A 119 -9.62 -10.31 15.92
CA GLU A 119 -9.30 -8.89 16.08
C GLU A 119 -10.56 -8.00 15.92
N CYS A 120 -11.42 -8.30 14.96
CA CYS A 120 -12.69 -7.60 14.79
C CYS A 120 -13.56 -7.71 16.04
N ILE A 121 -13.69 -8.90 16.63
CA ILE A 121 -14.46 -9.13 17.86
C ILE A 121 -13.90 -8.33 19.04
N ILE A 122 -12.57 -8.29 19.20
CA ILE A 122 -11.90 -7.48 20.24
C ILE A 122 -12.25 -5.99 20.07
N GLN A 123 -12.38 -5.52 18.83
CA GLN A 123 -12.78 -4.15 18.50
C GLN A 123 -14.30 -3.92 18.45
N GLY A 124 -15.11 -4.91 18.84
CA GLY A 124 -16.58 -4.83 18.85
C GLY A 124 -17.22 -4.81 17.47
N CYS A 125 -16.52 -5.33 16.46
CA CYS A 125 -16.93 -5.36 15.05
C CYS A 125 -17.12 -6.80 14.56
N LYS A 126 -17.91 -6.98 13.50
CA LYS A 126 -17.99 -8.26 12.77
C LYS A 126 -16.82 -8.41 11.81
N LEU A 127 -16.63 -9.63 11.30
CA LEU A 127 -15.69 -9.88 10.21
C LEU A 127 -16.01 -8.95 9.04
N ASN A 128 -15.06 -8.08 8.70
CA ASN A 128 -15.29 -7.00 7.75
C ASN A 128 -14.40 -7.08 6.50
N ARG A 129 -13.70 -8.21 6.30
CA ARG A 129 -12.86 -8.49 5.13
C ARG A 129 -12.86 -9.98 4.86
N LEU A 130 -12.76 -10.34 3.59
CA LEU A 130 -12.61 -11.71 3.12
C LEU A 130 -11.34 -11.82 2.28
N ASN A 131 -10.66 -12.95 2.38
CA ASN A 131 -9.44 -13.21 1.61
C ASN A 131 -9.73 -13.21 0.11
N SER A 132 -10.88 -13.75 -0.31
CA SER A 132 -11.32 -13.71 -1.71
C SER A 132 -11.40 -12.28 -2.25
N VAL A 133 -11.98 -11.37 -1.48
CA VAL A 133 -12.08 -9.95 -1.83
C VAL A 133 -10.69 -9.31 -1.85
N VAL A 134 -9.81 -9.60 -0.89
CA VAL A 134 -8.42 -9.10 -0.92
C VAL A 134 -7.70 -9.51 -2.21
N GLY A 135 -7.94 -10.74 -2.70
CA GLY A 135 -7.40 -11.25 -3.96
C GLY A 135 -7.83 -10.44 -5.18
N GLU A 136 -9.06 -9.92 -5.21
CA GLU A 136 -9.51 -9.02 -6.29
C GLU A 136 -8.69 -7.72 -6.32
N TYR A 137 -8.38 -7.16 -5.15
CA TYR A 137 -7.57 -5.93 -5.04
C TYR A 137 -6.09 -6.21 -5.37
N ALA A 138 -5.59 -7.40 -5.04
CA ALA A 138 -4.27 -7.84 -5.49
C ALA A 138 -4.18 -7.91 -7.02
N ASN A 139 -5.15 -8.53 -7.68
CA ASN A 139 -5.21 -8.59 -9.14
C ASN A 139 -5.31 -7.19 -9.78
N ALA A 140 -6.12 -6.30 -9.21
CA ALA A 140 -6.20 -4.92 -9.67
C ALA A 140 -4.87 -4.17 -9.50
N CYS A 141 -4.15 -4.40 -8.39
CA CYS A 141 -2.82 -3.83 -8.17
C CYS A 141 -1.80 -4.29 -9.23
N LEU A 142 -1.79 -5.59 -9.55
CA LEU A 142 -0.96 -6.16 -10.62
C LEU A 142 -1.28 -5.53 -11.98
N GLN A 143 -2.56 -5.42 -12.32
CA GLN A 143 -2.97 -4.81 -13.58
C GLN A 143 -2.54 -3.34 -13.68
N VAL A 144 -2.69 -2.58 -12.58
CA VAL A 144 -2.22 -1.19 -12.54
C VAL A 144 -0.70 -1.11 -12.74
N ALA A 145 0.07 -2.01 -12.12
CA ALA A 145 1.52 -2.01 -12.29
C ALA A 145 1.91 -2.21 -13.76
N GLN A 146 1.26 -3.17 -14.43
CA GLN A 146 1.45 -3.43 -15.85
C GLN A 146 1.08 -2.20 -16.70
N ASP A 147 -0.11 -1.61 -16.47
CA ASP A 147 -0.60 -0.46 -17.22
C ASP A 147 0.28 0.78 -17.07
N CYS A 148 0.90 0.96 -15.90
CA CYS A 148 1.76 2.10 -15.60
C CYS A 148 3.24 1.85 -15.89
N GLY A 149 3.65 0.62 -16.20
CA GLY A 149 5.06 0.27 -16.40
C GLY A 149 5.90 0.41 -15.13
N THR A 150 5.31 0.16 -13.95
CA THR A 150 6.01 0.15 -12.67
C THR A 150 6.43 -1.27 -12.29
N ASP A 151 7.44 -1.40 -11.43
CA ASP A 151 7.73 -2.68 -10.80
C ASP A 151 6.61 -3.07 -9.82
N VAL A 152 6.46 -4.38 -9.58
CA VAL A 152 5.49 -4.91 -8.61
C VAL A 152 6.07 -6.04 -7.78
N LEU A 153 5.82 -5.99 -6.47
CA LEU A 153 6.07 -7.10 -5.55
C LEU A 153 4.74 -7.79 -5.26
N ASP A 154 4.57 -8.98 -5.82
CA ASP A 154 3.34 -9.76 -5.66
C ASP A 154 3.35 -10.60 -4.37
N LEU A 155 3.15 -9.93 -3.24
CA LEU A 155 3.04 -10.61 -1.94
C LEU A 155 1.81 -11.50 -1.83
N TRP A 156 0.73 -11.18 -2.54
CA TRP A 156 -0.47 -12.01 -2.61
C TRP A 156 -0.12 -13.43 -3.05
N THR A 157 0.60 -13.59 -4.16
CA THR A 157 1.01 -14.91 -4.68
C THR A 157 2.12 -15.53 -3.84
N LEU A 158 3.10 -14.74 -3.38
CA LEU A 158 4.25 -15.25 -2.62
C LEU A 158 3.90 -15.78 -1.22
N MET A 159 2.72 -15.45 -0.70
CA MET A 159 2.31 -15.77 0.68
C MET A 159 1.00 -16.58 0.77
N GLN A 160 0.54 -17.18 -0.33
CA GLN A 160 -0.56 -18.17 -0.29
C GLN A 160 -0.19 -19.40 0.52
#